data_AF-A0A0E0BAV7-F1
#
_entry.id   AF-A0A0E0BAV7-F1
#
_cell.length_a   1.000
_cell.length_b   1.000
_cell.length_c   1.000
_cell.angle_alpha   90.00
_cell.angle_beta   90.00
_cell.angle_gamma   90.00
#
_symmetry.space_group_name_H-M   'P 1'
#
loop_
_entity.id
_entity.type
_entity.pdbx_description
1 polymer ?
#
loop_
_entity_poly.entity_id
_entity_poly.type
_entity_poly.pdbx_seq_one_letter_code
_entity_poly.pdbx_strand_id
1 'polypeptide(L)'
;MRRRHEPICKGHPKVQAHVTIWGALAFTSLYVVYVVAVAFTHGRAPSIGHDAEADHTADAFSELCNVAETKFYGDQEPLLPDTTPLLSYYAGDSDGDGDGGGGGCKKKIRSAFWSVLRALELPLWLPRRLTIPDASKERWSKPAAVTAVTMAPVLLSHLCSRATGTTSPLAVLLGVLAGASLGALAFFTTSPDAPPTDHLAAWLAAGFVMSVAWAYAVATELLALLVSAAHVMGVDSAALGLTVLAWGNSLGDLVPNLAVASRGGGGGGGAQVAVAGCYGGPVFDVLVGLGVSMLLSSWAAHPRPVAMPAEAGPFQTLGFAAAGICWAVVVMSRRGMRVDRTLGFGLLAIYLCFLCINISQALGPV
;
A
#
# COMPACT_ATOMS: atom_id res chain seq x y z
N MET A 1 43.60 34.74 33.17
CA MET A 1 43.22 34.37 31.79
C MET A 1 42.82 32.89 31.77
N ARG A 2 41.52 32.60 31.87
CA ARG A 2 40.82 31.33 31.49
C ARG A 2 39.42 31.36 32.11
N ARG A 3 38.46 31.96 31.40
CA ARG A 3 37.04 31.66 31.59
C ARG A 3 36.76 30.40 30.77
N ARG A 4 36.38 29.30 31.43
CA ARG A 4 35.79 28.14 30.77
C ARG A 4 34.37 28.53 30.36
N HIS A 5 34.11 28.55 29.05
CA HIS A 5 32.76 28.54 28.52
C HIS A 5 32.20 27.13 28.70
N GLU A 6 31.28 26.95 29.63
CA GLU A 6 30.33 25.84 29.60
C GLU A 6 29.21 26.21 28.61
N PRO A 7 28.89 25.36 27.62
CA PRO A 7 27.64 25.49 26.91
C PRO A 7 26.52 25.04 27.85
N ILE A 8 25.70 25.99 28.28
CA ILE A 8 24.43 25.74 28.94
C ILE A 8 23.50 25.12 27.90
N CYS A 9 23.59 23.80 27.75
CA CYS A 9 22.54 23.02 27.10
C CYS A 9 21.29 23.13 27.99
N LYS A 10 20.42 24.10 27.68
CA LYS A 10 19.04 24.12 28.16
C LYS A 10 18.35 22.87 27.62
N GLY A 11 18.39 21.80 28.40
CA GLY A 11 17.56 20.63 28.20
C GLY A 11 16.11 21.02 28.41
N HIS A 12 15.42 21.41 27.33
CA HIS A 12 13.97 21.24 27.30
C HIS A 12 13.71 19.74 27.54
N PRO A 13 12.87 19.35 28.50
CA PRO A 13 12.51 17.95 28.65
C PRO A 13 11.85 17.53 27.33
N LYS A 14 12.56 16.74 26.52
CA LYS A 14 11.94 16.05 25.38
C LYS A 14 10.87 15.17 26.02
N VAL A 15 9.61 15.57 25.89
CA VAL A 15 8.47 14.76 26.31
C VAL A 15 8.54 13.51 25.44
N GLN A 16 9.12 12.44 25.99
CA GLN A 16 9.16 11.15 25.32
C GLN A 16 7.81 10.50 25.56
N ALA A 17 7.03 10.38 24.48
CA ALA A 17 5.82 9.58 24.54
C ALA A 17 6.23 8.10 24.68
N HIS A 18 5.77 7.46 25.73
CA HIS A 18 5.99 6.03 25.97
C HIS A 18 4.73 5.26 25.56
N VAL A 19 4.89 4.32 24.63
CA VAL A 19 3.78 3.43 24.24
C VAL A 19 3.88 2.12 25.00
N THR A 20 2.86 1.87 25.84
CA THR A 20 2.70 0.61 26.56
C THR A 20 1.97 -0.42 25.68
N ILE A 21 2.14 -1.70 25.99
CA ILE A 21 1.42 -2.79 25.31
C ILE A 21 -0.11 -2.56 25.38
N TRP A 22 -0.60 -2.12 26.53
CA TRP A 22 -2.02 -1.77 26.72
C TRP A 22 -2.46 -0.57 25.87
N GLY A 23 -1.59 0.43 25.70
CA GLY A 23 -1.85 1.56 24.81
C GLY A 23 -1.96 1.12 23.35
N ALA A 24 -1.04 0.28 22.87
CA ALA A 24 -1.08 -0.26 21.50
C ALA A 24 -2.29 -1.18 21.28
N LEU A 25 -2.63 -2.01 22.27
CA LEU A 25 -3.82 -2.88 22.21
C LEU A 25 -5.11 -2.05 22.17
N ALA A 26 -5.22 -1.01 23.00
CA ALA A 26 -6.36 -0.11 23.01
C ALA A 26 -6.48 0.68 21.70
N PHE A 27 -5.36 1.10 21.12
CA PHE A 27 -5.36 1.80 19.83
C PHE A 27 -5.84 0.89 18.70
N THR A 28 -5.38 -0.37 18.66
CA THR A 28 -5.80 -1.35 17.66
C THR A 28 -7.27 -1.74 17.83
N SER A 29 -7.75 -1.84 19.08
CA SER A 29 -9.14 -2.23 19.37
C SER A 29 -10.18 -1.19 18.95
N LEU A 30 -9.78 0.08 18.74
CA LEU A 30 -10.67 1.12 18.20
C LEU A 30 -11.30 0.72 16.87
N TYR A 31 -10.56 0.03 15.99
CA TYR A 31 -11.10 -0.43 14.71
C TYR A 31 -12.16 -1.52 14.91
N VAL A 32 -11.93 -2.46 15.84
CA VAL A 32 -12.90 -3.51 16.18
C VAL A 32 -14.17 -2.88 16.75
N VAL A 33 -14.04 -1.92 17.66
CA VAL A 33 -15.18 -1.18 18.23
C VAL A 33 -15.94 -0.45 17.13
N TYR A 34 -15.25 0.20 16.19
CA TYR A 34 -15.87 0.86 15.04
C TYR A 34 -16.68 -0.12 14.18
N VAL A 35 -16.08 -1.24 13.76
CA VAL A 35 -16.76 -2.26 12.94
C VAL A 35 -17.98 -2.83 13.66
N VAL A 36 -17.85 -3.13 14.95
CA VAL A 36 -18.94 -3.63 15.78
C VAL A 36 -20.05 -2.59 15.92
N ALA A 37 -19.70 -1.32 16.18
CA ALA A 37 -20.68 -0.24 16.27
C ALA A 37 -21.45 -0.06 14.96
N VAL A 38 -20.77 -0.05 13.82
CA VAL A 38 -21.40 0.05 12.49
C VAL A 38 -22.30 -1.15 12.21
N ALA A 39 -21.85 -2.37 12.54
CA ALA A 39 -22.68 -3.57 12.37
C ALA A 39 -23.97 -3.52 13.21
N PHE A 40 -23.89 -3.01 14.44
CA PHE A 40 -25.04 -2.87 15.32
C PHE A 40 -25.97 -1.71 14.94
N THR A 41 -25.45 -0.59 14.43
CA THR A 41 -26.28 0.53 13.97
C THR A 41 -26.98 0.21 12.67
N HIS A 42 -26.32 -0.49 11.75
CA HIS A 42 -26.93 -0.95 10.50
C HIS A 42 -28.04 -1.98 10.75
N GLY A 43 -27.90 -2.84 11.78
CA GLY A 43 -28.94 -3.77 12.20
C GLY A 43 -30.15 -3.15 12.91
N ARG A 44 -30.13 -1.84 13.23
CA ARG A 44 -31.18 -1.14 14.00
C ARG A 44 -31.89 -0.01 13.25
N ALA A 45 -31.48 0.33 12.03
CA ALA A 45 -32.08 1.42 11.27
C ALA A 45 -33.53 1.06 10.82
N PRO A 46 -34.55 1.87 11.14
CA PRO A 46 -35.93 1.64 10.71
C PRO A 46 -36.09 1.87 9.20
N SER A 47 -36.98 1.09 8.59
CA SER A 47 -37.19 0.88 7.14
C SER A 47 -37.71 2.07 6.31
N ILE A 48 -37.24 3.30 6.56
CA ILE A 48 -37.70 4.48 5.81
C ILE A 48 -36.62 4.87 4.79
N GLY A 49 -36.77 4.41 3.54
CA GLY A 49 -35.91 4.78 2.40
C GLY A 49 -34.91 3.71 1.92
N HIS A 50 -35.00 2.49 2.45
CA HIS A 50 -34.03 1.40 2.24
C HIS A 50 -33.85 1.01 0.76
N ASP A 51 -34.90 1.10 -0.06
CA ASP A 51 -34.88 0.56 -1.42
C ASP A 51 -34.17 1.46 -2.44
N ALA A 52 -33.98 2.75 -2.17
CA ALA A 52 -33.29 3.64 -3.10
C ALA A 52 -31.80 3.78 -2.74
N GLU A 53 -31.48 3.84 -1.46
CA GLU A 53 -30.09 4.01 -0.99
C GLU A 53 -29.31 2.69 -1.05
N ALA A 54 -29.93 1.54 -0.71
CA ALA A 54 -29.28 0.24 -0.83
C ALA A 54 -29.00 -0.13 -2.30
N ASP A 55 -29.94 0.16 -3.21
CA ASP A 55 -29.81 -0.10 -4.65
C ASP A 55 -28.66 0.74 -5.25
N HIS A 56 -28.60 2.03 -4.92
CA HIS A 56 -27.48 2.89 -5.33
C HIS A 56 -26.13 2.46 -4.76
N THR A 57 -26.09 1.92 -3.55
CA THR A 57 -24.84 1.45 -2.92
C THR A 57 -24.42 0.11 -3.51
N ALA A 58 -25.36 -0.78 -3.79
CA ALA A 58 -25.14 -2.07 -4.44
C ALA A 58 -24.68 -1.90 -5.88
N ASP A 59 -25.28 -0.98 -6.64
CA ASP A 59 -24.86 -0.61 -7.99
C ASP A 59 -23.44 -0.04 -8.00
N ALA A 60 -23.13 0.86 -7.07
CA ALA A 60 -21.80 1.44 -6.96
C ALA A 60 -20.75 0.42 -6.47
N PHE A 61 -21.13 -0.52 -5.61
CA PHE A 61 -20.27 -1.63 -5.20
C PHE A 61 -20.07 -2.64 -6.35
N SER A 62 -21.11 -2.92 -7.13
CA SER A 62 -21.02 -3.72 -8.35
C SER A 62 -20.16 -3.02 -9.39
N GLU A 63 -20.24 -1.70 -9.55
CA GLU A 63 -19.30 -0.93 -10.38
C GLU A 63 -17.87 -0.97 -9.85
N LEU A 64 -17.67 -0.92 -8.52
CA LEU A 64 -16.34 -1.07 -7.91
C LEU A 64 -15.77 -2.46 -8.16
N CYS A 65 -16.57 -3.51 -7.96
CA CYS A 65 -16.23 -4.89 -8.29
C CYS A 65 -15.96 -5.06 -9.78
N ASN A 66 -16.81 -4.49 -10.64
CA ASN A 66 -16.59 -4.47 -12.08
C ASN A 66 -15.32 -3.70 -12.43
N VAL A 67 -14.98 -2.58 -11.81
CA VAL A 67 -13.70 -1.86 -12.06
C VAL A 67 -12.50 -2.67 -11.56
N ALA A 68 -12.63 -3.34 -10.41
CA ALA A 68 -11.61 -4.22 -9.86
C ALA A 68 -11.39 -5.48 -10.73
N GLU A 69 -12.47 -6.07 -11.23
CA GLU A 69 -12.50 -7.23 -12.13
C GLU A 69 -12.13 -6.86 -13.57
N THR A 70 -12.57 -5.72 -14.10
CA THR A 70 -12.31 -5.24 -15.48
C THR A 70 -10.95 -4.57 -15.62
N LYS A 71 -9.89 -5.31 -15.27
CA LYS A 71 -8.45 -5.09 -15.63
C LYS A 71 -7.53 -4.55 -14.54
N PHE A 72 -7.99 -4.12 -13.36
CA PHE A 72 -7.06 -3.55 -12.36
C PHE A 72 -6.34 -4.60 -11.50
N TYR A 73 -7.04 -5.69 -11.13
CA TYR A 73 -6.44 -6.83 -10.41
C TYR A 73 -6.68 -8.18 -11.09
N GLY A 74 -7.71 -8.30 -11.94
CA GLY A 74 -8.16 -9.58 -12.53
C GLY A 74 -7.14 -10.28 -13.43
N ASP A 75 -6.26 -9.54 -14.09
CA ASP A 75 -5.25 -10.12 -14.96
C ASP A 75 -3.85 -9.80 -14.44
N GLN A 76 -3.44 -10.50 -13.38
CA GLN A 76 -2.04 -10.88 -13.31
C GLN A 76 -1.82 -11.98 -14.37
N GLU A 77 -1.93 -11.63 -15.65
CA GLU A 77 -1.29 -12.28 -16.80
C GLU A 77 0.19 -11.83 -16.82
N PRO A 78 1.13 -12.64 -17.33
CA PRO A 78 2.53 -12.25 -17.32
C PRO A 78 2.69 -11.19 -18.38
N LEU A 79 2.81 -9.92 -17.97
CA LEU A 79 3.06 -8.73 -18.79
C LEU A 79 3.50 -9.02 -20.23
N LEU A 80 2.49 -9.27 -21.05
CA LEU A 80 2.48 -9.21 -22.49
C LEU A 80 1.15 -8.52 -22.82
N PRO A 81 1.16 -7.57 -23.76
CA PRO A 81 0.04 -6.65 -23.96
C PRO A 81 -1.16 -7.50 -24.40
N ASP A 82 -2.32 -7.32 -23.79
CA ASP A 82 -3.11 -6.16 -24.12
C ASP A 82 -3.80 -5.53 -22.90
N THR A 83 -3.64 -4.22 -22.79
CA THR A 83 -4.38 -3.31 -21.90
C THR A 83 -3.97 -3.31 -20.42
N THR A 84 -2.91 -2.56 -20.12
CA THR A 84 -2.85 -1.86 -18.83
C THR A 84 -4.06 -0.93 -18.73
N PRO A 85 -4.98 -1.12 -17.76
CA PRO A 85 -6.20 -0.30 -17.64
C PRO A 85 -5.90 1.16 -17.44
N LEU A 86 -4.86 1.45 -16.66
CA LEU A 86 -4.51 2.79 -16.18
C LEU A 86 -4.21 3.76 -17.31
N LEU A 87 -3.60 3.26 -18.40
CA LEU A 87 -3.32 4.07 -19.59
C LEU A 87 -4.46 4.01 -20.62
N SER A 88 -5.22 2.91 -20.69
CA SER A 88 -6.41 2.82 -21.55
C SER A 88 -7.53 3.77 -21.11
N TYR A 89 -7.61 4.06 -19.81
CA TYR A 89 -8.55 5.02 -19.23
C TYR A 89 -8.24 6.46 -19.64
N TYR A 90 -6.95 6.82 -19.76
CA TYR A 90 -6.51 8.11 -20.34
C TYR A 90 -6.46 8.10 -21.87
N ALA A 91 -6.43 6.93 -22.50
CA ALA A 91 -6.45 6.76 -23.95
C ALA A 91 -7.87 6.54 -24.51
N GLY A 92 -8.91 6.79 -23.69
CA GLY A 92 -10.28 6.85 -24.15
C GLY A 92 -10.46 8.08 -25.05
N ASP A 93 -10.83 7.82 -26.30
CA ASP A 93 -11.25 8.76 -27.33
C ASP A 93 -10.16 9.52 -28.09
N SER A 94 -9.45 8.77 -28.95
CA SER A 94 -8.98 9.28 -30.24
C SER A 94 -8.94 8.16 -31.28
N ASP A 95 -9.97 7.33 -31.34
CA ASP A 95 -10.33 6.60 -32.57
C ASP A 95 -11.22 7.51 -33.44
N GLY A 96 -10.72 8.74 -33.65
CA GLY A 96 -11.14 9.58 -34.75
C GLY A 96 -10.31 9.19 -35.96
N ASP A 97 -10.91 8.39 -36.83
CA ASP A 97 -10.42 8.05 -38.16
C ASP A 97 -9.93 9.34 -38.86
N GLY A 98 -8.61 9.43 -39.04
CA GLY A 98 -7.92 10.66 -39.44
C GLY A 98 -6.61 10.30 -40.13
N ASP A 99 -6.75 9.95 -41.40
CA ASP A 99 -5.67 9.77 -42.38
C ASP A 99 -4.61 10.89 -42.28
N GLY A 100 -3.33 10.51 -42.25
CA GLY A 100 -2.23 11.48 -42.22
C GLY A 100 -0.93 10.98 -41.56
N GLY A 101 -0.12 10.23 -42.33
CA GLY A 101 1.36 10.31 -42.41
C GLY A 101 2.28 10.23 -41.16
N GLY A 102 1.79 10.23 -39.91
CA GLY A 102 2.61 10.35 -38.69
C GLY A 102 2.59 9.15 -37.74
N GLY A 103 1.80 8.11 -38.05
CA GLY A 103 1.53 6.98 -37.13
C GLY A 103 2.71 6.03 -36.88
N GLY A 104 3.66 5.93 -37.81
CA GLY A 104 4.78 4.97 -37.73
C GLY A 104 5.79 5.30 -36.61
N CYS A 105 6.08 6.58 -36.40
CA CYS A 105 7.04 7.03 -35.39
C CYS A 105 6.48 6.85 -33.96
N LYS A 106 5.21 7.21 -33.75
CA LYS A 106 4.50 7.02 -32.47
C LYS A 106 4.39 5.53 -32.09
N LYS A 107 4.12 4.64 -33.05
CA LYS A 107 4.09 3.18 -32.82
C LYS A 107 5.46 2.61 -32.45
N LYS A 108 6.55 3.07 -33.09
CA LYS A 108 7.91 2.63 -32.75
C LYS A 108 8.36 3.10 -31.37
N ILE A 109 8.11 4.36 -31.01
CA ILE A 109 8.42 4.91 -29.68
C ILE A 109 7.64 4.15 -28.60
N ARG A 110 6.35 3.89 -28.83
CA ARG A 110 5.52 3.07 -27.93
C ARG A 110 6.12 1.67 -27.78
N SER A 111 6.45 0.99 -28.87
CA SER A 111 7.05 -0.35 -28.81
C SER A 111 8.40 -0.38 -28.09
N ALA A 112 9.26 0.63 -28.30
CA ALA A 112 10.54 0.74 -27.63
C ALA A 112 10.37 0.95 -26.12
N PHE A 113 9.44 1.83 -25.72
CA PHE A 113 9.08 2.05 -24.32
C PHE A 113 8.61 0.76 -23.64
N TRP A 114 7.71 -0.01 -24.27
CA TRP A 114 7.25 -1.30 -23.74
C TRP A 114 8.36 -2.37 -23.66
N SER A 115 9.32 -2.35 -24.58
CA SER A 115 10.46 -3.25 -24.51
C SER A 115 11.44 -2.89 -23.40
N VAL A 116 11.70 -1.59 -23.19
CA VAL A 116 12.52 -1.11 -22.06
C VAL A 116 11.85 -1.43 -20.73
N LEU A 117 10.53 -1.22 -20.62
CA LEU A 117 9.78 -1.52 -19.40
C LEU A 117 9.82 -3.02 -19.07
N ARG A 118 9.67 -3.89 -20.08
CA ARG A 118 9.81 -5.35 -19.92
C ARG A 118 11.22 -5.74 -19.49
N ALA A 119 12.26 -5.13 -20.06
CA ALA A 119 13.64 -5.40 -19.67
C ALA A 119 13.93 -4.96 -18.22
N LEU A 120 13.33 -3.86 -17.79
CA LEU A 120 13.46 -3.34 -16.42
C LEU A 120 12.67 -4.18 -15.40
N GLU A 121 11.56 -4.78 -15.82
CA GLU A 121 10.72 -5.61 -14.95
C GLU A 121 11.20 -7.06 -14.82
N LEU A 122 11.86 -7.59 -15.85
CA LEU A 122 12.44 -8.94 -15.86
C LEU A 122 13.25 -9.31 -14.59
N PRO A 123 14.17 -8.47 -14.08
CA PRO A 123 14.96 -8.80 -12.89
C PRO A 123 14.14 -8.88 -11.59
N LEU A 124 12.94 -8.27 -11.54
CA LEU A 124 12.02 -8.36 -10.41
C LEU A 124 11.03 -9.50 -10.59
N TRP A 125 10.55 -9.71 -11.81
CA TRP A 125 9.53 -10.70 -12.12
C TRP A 125 10.05 -12.14 -12.00
N LEU A 126 11.26 -12.42 -12.50
CA LEU A 126 11.78 -13.78 -12.57
C LEU A 126 12.10 -14.37 -11.18
N PRO A 127 12.80 -13.69 -10.27
CA PRO A 127 12.99 -14.18 -8.91
C PRO A 127 11.67 -14.31 -8.14
N ARG A 128 10.73 -13.38 -8.34
CA ARG A 128 9.39 -13.44 -7.74
C ARG A 128 8.64 -14.70 -8.16
N ARG A 129 8.65 -15.01 -9.46
CA ARG A 129 8.04 -16.24 -9.99
C ARG A 129 8.72 -17.50 -9.48
N LEU A 130 10.03 -17.46 -9.26
CA LEU A 130 10.83 -18.59 -8.77
C LEU A 130 10.78 -18.77 -7.24
N THR A 131 10.03 -17.96 -6.50
CA THR A 131 9.99 -18.02 -5.03
C THR A 131 8.58 -17.96 -4.45
N ILE A 132 7.57 -17.53 -5.22
CA ILE A 132 6.17 -17.60 -4.81
C ILE A 132 5.57 -18.91 -5.34
N PRO A 133 5.21 -19.87 -4.47
CA PRO A 133 4.54 -21.08 -4.90
C PRO A 133 3.11 -20.74 -5.36
N ASP A 134 2.84 -20.97 -6.64
CA ASP A 134 1.55 -20.70 -7.27
C ASP A 134 0.78 -22.01 -7.45
N ALA A 135 -0.45 -22.04 -6.93
CA ALA A 135 -1.37 -23.18 -7.04
C ALA A 135 -2.52 -22.95 -8.02
N SER A 136 -2.45 -21.87 -8.83
CA SER A 136 -3.46 -21.57 -9.85
C SER A 136 -3.39 -22.58 -11.01
N LYS A 137 -4.56 -23.00 -11.49
CA LYS A 137 -4.67 -24.00 -12.57
C LYS A 137 -4.08 -23.49 -13.89
N GLU A 138 -4.14 -22.19 -14.14
CA GLU A 138 -3.73 -21.57 -15.41
C GLU A 138 -2.20 -21.42 -15.55
N ARG A 139 -1.48 -21.27 -14.44
CA ARG A 139 -0.03 -21.03 -14.41
C ARG A 139 0.78 -22.22 -13.89
N TRP A 140 0.10 -23.33 -13.62
CA TRP A 140 0.68 -24.50 -13.01
C TRP A 140 1.82 -25.06 -13.85
N SER A 141 2.98 -25.23 -13.22
CA SER A 141 4.03 -26.07 -13.76
C SER A 141 4.80 -26.71 -12.62
N LYS A 142 4.87 -28.04 -12.61
CA LYS A 142 5.62 -28.82 -11.61
C LYS A 142 7.06 -28.31 -11.39
N PRO A 143 7.89 -28.04 -12.42
CA PRO A 143 9.24 -27.54 -12.17
C PRO A 143 9.25 -26.18 -11.49
N ALA A 144 8.40 -25.22 -11.92
CA ALA A 144 8.37 -23.91 -11.29
C ALA A 144 7.86 -23.96 -9.85
N ALA A 145 6.85 -24.79 -9.58
CA ALA A 145 6.30 -24.99 -8.23
C ALA A 145 7.34 -25.59 -7.28
N VAL A 146 8.08 -26.61 -7.72
CA VAL A 146 9.15 -27.23 -6.92
C VAL A 146 10.30 -26.24 -6.70
N THR A 147 10.70 -25.48 -7.73
CA THR A 147 11.73 -24.44 -7.58
C THR A 147 11.29 -23.31 -6.65
N ALA A 148 10.00 -22.93 -6.69
CA ALA A 148 9.45 -21.93 -5.79
C ALA A 148 9.50 -22.38 -4.33
N VAL A 149 9.10 -23.62 -4.05
CA VAL A 149 9.13 -24.19 -2.70
C VAL A 149 10.56 -24.39 -2.20
N THR A 150 11.53 -24.69 -3.06
CA THR A 150 12.95 -24.81 -2.64
C THR A 150 13.57 -23.45 -2.34
N MET A 151 13.31 -22.43 -3.15
CA MET A 151 13.93 -21.12 -3.01
C MET A 151 13.24 -20.22 -1.98
N ALA A 152 11.96 -20.46 -1.67
CA ALA A 152 11.20 -19.68 -0.70
C ALA A 152 11.87 -19.61 0.69
N PRO A 153 12.23 -20.74 1.36
CA PRO A 153 12.86 -20.68 2.69
C PRO A 153 14.27 -20.07 2.68
N VAL A 154 14.99 -20.20 1.56
CA VAL A 154 16.31 -19.58 1.38
C VAL A 154 16.19 -18.06 1.36
N LEU A 155 15.27 -17.54 0.54
CA LEU A 155 15.01 -16.10 0.46
C LEU A 155 14.50 -15.57 1.81
N LEU A 156 13.57 -16.28 2.44
CA LEU A 156 13.02 -15.89 3.74
C LEU A 156 14.10 -15.83 4.83
N SER A 157 15.01 -16.81 4.88
CA SER A 157 16.13 -16.78 5.80
C SER A 157 17.04 -15.57 5.58
N HIS A 158 17.32 -15.21 4.33
CA HIS A 158 18.13 -14.03 4.02
C HIS A 158 17.45 -12.73 4.45
N LEU A 159 16.14 -12.59 4.19
CA LEU A 159 15.36 -11.44 4.62
C LEU A 159 15.33 -11.33 6.15
N CYS A 160 15.09 -12.44 6.86
CA CYS A 160 15.09 -12.47 8.31
C CYS A 160 16.45 -12.09 8.89
N SER A 161 17.56 -12.62 8.35
CA SER A 161 18.91 -12.25 8.79
C SER A 161 19.22 -10.77 8.57
N ARG A 162 18.70 -10.17 7.49
CA ARG A 162 18.80 -8.72 7.25
C ARG A 162 17.99 -7.94 8.27
N ALA A 163 16.77 -8.37 8.54
CA ALA A 163 15.87 -7.71 9.48
C ALA A 163 16.40 -7.74 10.92
N THR A 164 17.02 -8.84 11.35
CA THR A 164 17.60 -8.97 12.70
C THR A 164 18.99 -8.37 12.83
N GLY A 165 19.63 -7.96 11.72
CA GLY A 165 21.01 -7.48 11.71
C GLY A 165 22.05 -8.55 12.08
N THR A 166 21.64 -9.82 12.17
CA THR A 166 22.49 -10.96 12.53
C THR A 166 22.63 -11.88 11.33
N THR A 167 23.70 -11.68 10.55
CA THR A 167 24.07 -12.59 9.46
C THR A 167 24.69 -13.86 10.06
N SER A 168 23.84 -14.71 10.64
CA SER A 168 24.28 -16.02 11.12
C SER A 168 24.31 -16.99 9.93
N PRO A 169 25.47 -17.58 9.59
CA PRO A 169 25.55 -18.58 8.52
C PRO A 169 24.67 -19.80 8.83
N LEU A 170 24.38 -20.04 10.11
CA LEU A 170 23.46 -21.07 10.57
C LEU A 170 22.01 -20.83 10.11
N ALA A 171 21.51 -19.60 10.15
CA ALA A 171 20.15 -19.31 9.67
C ALA A 171 20.01 -19.65 8.18
N VAL A 172 20.97 -19.21 7.36
CA VAL A 172 21.00 -19.50 5.93
C VAL A 172 21.09 -21.01 5.66
N LEU A 173 21.94 -21.73 6.41
CA LEU A 173 22.04 -23.19 6.30
C LEU A 173 20.72 -23.88 6.64
N LEU A 174 20.03 -23.46 7.70
CA LEU A 174 18.72 -23.98 8.07
C LEU A 174 17.66 -23.68 6.99
N GLY A 175 17.68 -22.47 6.40
CA GLY A 175 16.82 -22.11 5.28
C GLY A 175 17.05 -22.99 4.06
N VAL A 176 18.30 -23.30 3.72
CA VAL A 176 18.65 -24.20 2.61
C VAL A 176 18.19 -25.64 2.89
N LEU A 177 18.42 -26.16 4.11
CA LEU A 177 17.96 -27.50 4.49
C LEU A 177 16.43 -27.61 4.50
N ALA A 178 15.73 -26.58 4.98
CA ALA A 178 14.27 -26.51 4.94
C ALA A 178 13.75 -26.43 3.49
N GLY A 179 14.35 -25.59 2.64
CA GLY A 179 14.00 -25.50 1.22
C GLY A 179 14.22 -26.81 0.48
N ALA A 180 15.35 -27.48 0.69
CA ALA A 180 15.66 -28.76 0.07
C ALA A 180 14.67 -29.86 0.48
N SER A 181 14.33 -29.94 1.78
CA SER A 181 13.39 -30.95 2.28
C SER A 181 11.96 -30.71 1.79
N LEU A 182 11.47 -29.47 1.83
CA LEU A 182 10.14 -29.10 1.33
C LEU A 182 10.04 -29.27 -0.19
N GLY A 183 11.09 -28.92 -0.94
CA GLY A 183 11.14 -29.12 -2.38
C GLY A 183 11.16 -30.58 -2.80
N ALA A 184 11.93 -31.42 -2.09
CA ALA A 184 11.93 -32.87 -2.31
C ALA A 184 10.53 -33.45 -2.04
N LEU A 185 9.91 -33.06 -0.91
CA LEU A 185 8.54 -33.46 -0.60
C LEU A 185 7.57 -33.05 -1.70
N ALA A 186 7.60 -31.78 -2.14
CA ALA A 186 6.77 -31.28 -3.22
C ALA A 186 6.99 -32.03 -4.54
N PHE A 187 8.23 -32.42 -4.85
CA PHE A 187 8.53 -33.19 -6.05
C PHE A 187 7.88 -34.58 -6.06
N PHE A 188 7.85 -35.24 -4.89
CA PHE A 188 7.25 -36.57 -4.73
C PHE A 188 5.73 -36.54 -4.58
N THR A 189 5.18 -35.52 -3.92
CA THR A 189 3.73 -35.44 -3.66
C THR A 189 2.93 -34.81 -4.79
N THR A 190 3.58 -34.04 -5.67
CA THR A 190 2.85 -33.21 -6.65
C THR A 190 2.89 -33.78 -8.07
N SER A 191 1.72 -33.83 -8.69
CA SER A 191 1.53 -34.27 -10.09
C SER A 191 1.84 -33.16 -11.10
N PRO A 192 2.32 -33.50 -12.31
CA PRO A 192 2.60 -32.52 -13.36
C PRO A 192 1.34 -31.87 -13.94
N ASP A 193 0.22 -32.60 -13.99
CA ASP A 193 -0.95 -32.21 -14.77
C ASP A 193 -2.03 -31.45 -13.98
N ALA A 194 -1.94 -31.44 -12.65
CA ALA A 194 -2.91 -30.77 -11.80
C ALA A 194 -2.25 -30.18 -10.54
N PRO A 195 -2.71 -29.00 -10.08
CA PRO A 195 -2.28 -28.45 -8.81
C PRO A 195 -2.72 -29.35 -7.64
N PRO A 196 -1.98 -29.34 -6.52
CA PRO A 196 -2.24 -30.21 -5.38
C PRO A 196 -3.59 -29.86 -4.71
N THR A 197 -4.53 -30.80 -4.73
CA THR A 197 -5.87 -30.64 -4.13
C THR A 197 -5.87 -30.92 -2.63
N ASP A 198 -5.04 -31.86 -2.17
CA ASP A 198 -5.09 -32.37 -0.79
C ASP A 198 -4.42 -31.42 0.23
N HIS A 199 -3.53 -30.56 -0.24
CA HIS A 199 -2.80 -29.59 0.58
C HIS A 199 -2.91 -28.15 0.06
N LEU A 200 -4.00 -27.84 -0.66
CA LEU A 200 -4.20 -26.53 -1.28
C LEU A 200 -4.05 -25.37 -0.29
N ALA A 201 -4.59 -25.49 0.92
CA ALA A 201 -4.47 -24.48 1.95
C ALA A 201 -3.01 -24.17 2.34
N ALA A 202 -2.14 -25.18 2.40
CA ALA A 202 -0.72 -25.01 2.69
C ALA A 202 0.02 -24.30 1.55
N TRP A 203 -0.33 -24.62 0.30
CA TRP A 203 0.22 -23.93 -0.87
C TRP A 203 -0.22 -22.47 -0.95
N LEU A 204 -1.50 -22.19 -0.69
CA LEU A 204 -2.02 -20.82 -0.63
C LEU A 204 -1.39 -20.02 0.51
N ALA A 205 -1.24 -20.63 1.69
CA ALA A 205 -0.57 -20.00 2.83
C ALA A 205 0.91 -19.71 2.52
N ALA A 206 1.63 -20.64 1.89
CA ALA A 206 3.03 -20.44 1.49
C ALA A 206 3.16 -19.33 0.44
N GLY A 207 2.27 -19.30 -0.56
CA GLY A 207 2.21 -18.25 -1.57
C GLY A 207 1.94 -16.87 -0.95
N PHE A 208 1.02 -16.81 0.02
CA PHE A 208 0.72 -15.61 0.77
C PHE A 208 1.93 -15.10 1.58
N VAL A 209 2.56 -15.97 2.38
CA VAL A 209 3.75 -15.61 3.18
C VAL A 209 4.87 -15.09 2.27
N MET A 210 5.12 -15.75 1.14
CA MET A 210 6.13 -15.30 0.19
C MET A 210 5.77 -14.00 -0.51
N SER A 211 4.48 -13.74 -0.76
CA SER A 211 4.02 -12.45 -1.30
C SER A 211 4.26 -11.32 -0.30
N VAL A 212 4.00 -11.54 0.99
CA VAL A 212 4.30 -10.59 2.07
C VAL A 212 5.81 -10.35 2.18
N ALA A 213 6.62 -11.41 2.10
CA ALA A 213 8.08 -11.30 2.12
C ALA A 213 8.63 -10.46 0.95
N TRP A 214 8.08 -10.65 -0.25
CA TRP A 214 8.42 -9.82 -1.42
C TRP A 214 8.01 -8.37 -1.24
N ALA A 215 6.81 -8.11 -0.72
CA ALA A 215 6.38 -6.75 -0.41
C ALA A 215 7.35 -6.08 0.57
N TYR A 216 7.78 -6.78 1.62
CA TYR A 216 8.79 -6.29 2.57
C TYR A 216 10.14 -6.00 1.89
N ALA A 217 10.65 -6.91 1.05
CA ALA A 217 11.90 -6.71 0.33
C ALA A 217 11.85 -5.47 -0.58
N VAL A 218 10.80 -5.36 -1.40
CA VAL A 218 10.61 -4.22 -2.31
C VAL A 218 10.45 -2.92 -1.54
N ALA A 219 9.66 -2.91 -0.46
CA ALA A 219 9.49 -1.72 0.38
C ALA A 219 10.81 -1.26 1.01
N THR A 220 11.65 -2.21 1.46
CA THR A 220 12.94 -1.90 2.07
C THR A 220 13.91 -1.30 1.06
N GLU A 221 14.01 -1.89 -0.14
CA GLU A 221 14.87 -1.35 -1.19
C GLU A 221 14.35 -0.01 -1.73
N LEU A 222 13.03 0.14 -1.88
CA LEU A 222 12.41 1.41 -2.26
C LEU A 222 12.73 2.52 -1.25
N LEU A 223 12.64 2.22 0.05
CA LEU A 223 13.01 3.16 1.10
C LEU A 223 14.50 3.50 1.06
N ALA A 224 15.38 2.52 0.85
CA ALA A 224 16.82 2.75 0.73
C ALA A 224 17.18 3.64 -0.47
N LEU A 225 16.52 3.43 -1.61
CA LEU A 225 16.66 4.28 -2.79
C LEU A 225 16.14 5.70 -2.52
N LEU A 226 15.01 5.84 -1.83
CA LEU A 226 14.44 7.14 -1.46
C LEU A 226 15.39 7.92 -0.55
N VAL A 227 15.94 7.27 0.48
CA VAL A 227 16.92 7.88 1.41
C VAL A 227 18.19 8.28 0.66
N SER A 228 18.65 7.44 -0.27
CA SER A 228 19.82 7.73 -1.12
C SER A 228 19.55 8.92 -2.05
N ALA A 229 18.36 9.00 -2.64
CA ALA A 229 17.93 10.14 -3.44
C ALA A 229 17.83 11.43 -2.61
N ALA A 230 17.29 11.36 -1.39
CA ALA A 230 17.25 12.47 -0.44
C ALA A 230 18.66 13.02 -0.19
N HIS A 231 19.61 12.12 0.06
CA HIS A 231 21.00 12.48 0.30
C HIS A 231 21.65 13.17 -0.91
N VAL A 232 21.41 12.68 -2.13
CA VAL A 232 21.94 13.29 -3.36
C VAL A 232 21.33 14.65 -3.63
N MET A 233 20.03 14.83 -3.34
CA MET A 233 19.33 16.11 -3.55
C MET A 233 19.59 17.12 -2.43
N GLY A 234 20.22 16.71 -1.32
CA GLY A 234 20.44 17.57 -0.16
C GLY A 234 19.15 17.89 0.61
N VAL A 235 18.16 17.00 0.53
CA VAL A 235 16.82 17.17 1.12
C VAL A 235 16.63 16.16 2.26
N ASP A 236 15.81 16.51 3.25
CA ASP A 236 15.46 15.60 4.33
C ASP A 236 14.71 14.34 3.83
N SER A 237 15.11 13.17 4.34
CA SER A 237 14.53 11.89 3.90
C SER A 237 13.09 11.70 4.37
N ALA A 238 12.70 12.29 5.51
CA ALA A 238 11.32 12.24 5.97
C ALA A 238 10.42 13.11 5.08
N ALA A 239 10.91 14.24 4.55
CA ALA A 239 10.17 15.04 3.59
C ALA A 239 9.87 14.28 2.29
N LEU A 240 10.83 13.53 1.73
CA LEU A 240 10.59 12.66 0.57
C LEU A 240 9.66 11.48 0.91
N GLY A 241 9.75 10.94 2.13
CA GLY A 241 8.83 9.92 2.62
C GLY A 241 7.38 10.42 2.69
N LEU A 242 7.17 11.62 3.24
CA LEU A 242 5.87 12.27 3.35
C LEU A 242 5.27 12.71 2.01
N THR A 243 6.08 12.74 0.95
CA THR A 243 5.65 13.17 -0.39
C THR A 243 5.68 12.01 -1.38
N VAL A 244 6.83 11.68 -1.94
CA VAL A 244 6.98 10.69 -3.01
C VAL A 244 6.50 9.30 -2.59
N LEU A 245 6.90 8.83 -1.41
CA LEU A 245 6.48 7.51 -0.91
C LEU A 245 4.98 7.49 -0.57
N ALA A 246 4.48 8.55 0.09
CA ALA A 246 3.06 8.72 0.39
C ALA A 246 2.20 8.80 -0.89
N TRP A 247 2.64 9.51 -1.93
CA TRP A 247 1.98 9.56 -3.23
C TRP A 247 1.92 8.18 -3.86
N GLY A 248 3.02 7.43 -3.83
CA GLY A 248 3.07 6.07 -4.34
C GLY A 248 2.01 5.17 -3.68
N ASN A 249 1.88 5.26 -2.35
CA ASN A 249 0.87 4.50 -1.60
C ASN A 249 -0.56 4.94 -1.96
N SER A 250 -0.84 6.25 -2.01
CA SER A 250 -2.18 6.76 -2.29
C SER A 250 -2.60 6.76 -3.76
N LEU A 251 -1.66 6.65 -4.71
CA LEU A 251 -1.98 6.57 -6.14
C LEU A 251 -2.77 5.29 -6.47
N GLY A 252 -2.47 4.18 -5.80
CA GLY A 252 -3.18 2.91 -5.94
C GLY A 252 -4.66 3.02 -5.56
N ASP A 253 -4.99 3.89 -4.60
CA ASP A 253 -6.37 4.17 -4.19
C ASP A 253 -7.00 5.29 -5.01
N LEU A 254 -6.22 6.30 -5.42
CA LEU A 254 -6.72 7.47 -6.14
C LEU A 254 -7.37 7.08 -7.46
N VAL A 255 -6.72 6.21 -8.23
CA VAL A 255 -7.18 5.84 -9.57
C VAL A 255 -8.51 5.08 -9.55
N PRO A 256 -8.69 3.99 -8.76
CA PRO A 256 -9.97 3.29 -8.69
C PRO A 256 -11.07 4.16 -8.09
N ASN A 257 -10.79 4.96 -7.06
CA ASN A 257 -11.79 5.87 -6.48
C ASN A 257 -12.22 6.94 -7.49
N LEU A 258 -11.30 7.47 -8.30
CA LEU A 258 -11.65 8.39 -9.38
C LEU A 258 -12.47 7.73 -10.48
N ALA A 259 -12.14 6.48 -10.84
CA ALA A 259 -12.89 5.72 -11.84
C ALA A 259 -14.35 5.49 -11.38
N VAL A 260 -14.57 5.09 -10.13
CA VAL A 260 -15.92 4.88 -9.57
C VAL A 260 -16.68 6.20 -9.45
N ALA A 261 -16.00 7.28 -9.03
CA ALA A 261 -16.62 8.59 -8.91
C ALA A 261 -17.05 9.19 -10.27
N SER A 262 -16.39 8.81 -11.36
CA SER A 262 -16.67 9.33 -12.72
C SER A 262 -17.61 8.45 -13.54
N ARG A 263 -17.71 7.15 -13.22
CA ARG A 263 -18.65 6.21 -13.85
C ARG A 263 -20.04 6.20 -13.21
N GLY A 264 -20.15 6.65 -11.96
CA GLY A 264 -21.43 6.85 -11.27
C GLY A 264 -22.29 7.91 -11.96
N GLY A 265 -22.92 7.56 -13.07
CA GLY A 265 -23.77 8.44 -13.86
C GLY A 265 -24.96 8.94 -13.04
N GLY A 266 -25.34 10.21 -13.24
CA GLY A 266 -26.64 10.84 -12.90
C GLY A 266 -27.14 10.83 -11.44
N GLY A 267 -27.04 9.71 -10.71
CA GLY A 267 -27.64 9.44 -9.40
C GLY A 267 -26.74 9.66 -8.19
N GLY A 268 -25.47 10.03 -8.35
CA GLY A 268 -24.61 10.51 -7.26
C GLY A 268 -24.04 9.46 -6.28
N GLY A 269 -24.39 8.17 -6.41
CA GLY A 269 -23.92 7.11 -5.51
C GLY A 269 -22.41 6.79 -5.61
N GLY A 270 -21.84 6.81 -6.82
CA GLY A 270 -20.42 6.47 -7.03
C GLY A 270 -19.44 7.41 -6.31
N ALA A 271 -19.76 8.69 -6.20
CA ALA A 271 -18.95 9.65 -5.46
C ALA A 271 -18.94 9.37 -3.95
N GLN A 272 -20.06 8.91 -3.37
CA GLN A 272 -20.16 8.56 -1.96
C GLN A 272 -19.34 7.32 -1.64
N VAL A 273 -19.37 6.29 -2.51
CA VAL A 273 -18.55 5.09 -2.37
C VAL A 273 -17.06 5.41 -2.49
N ALA A 274 -16.67 6.23 -3.46
CA ALA A 274 -15.28 6.68 -3.62
C ALA A 274 -14.77 7.44 -2.38
N VAL A 275 -15.60 8.32 -1.80
CA VAL A 275 -15.26 9.04 -0.57
C VAL A 275 -15.11 8.07 0.62
N ALA A 276 -15.99 7.07 0.74
CA ALA A 276 -15.88 6.04 1.77
C ALA A 276 -14.57 5.24 1.64
N GLY A 277 -14.17 4.88 0.42
CA GLY A 277 -12.88 4.22 0.14
C GLY A 277 -11.68 5.08 0.53
N CYS A 278 -11.67 6.35 0.14
CA CYS A 278 -10.60 7.31 0.44
C CYS A 278 -10.38 7.54 1.95
N TYR A 279 -11.42 7.41 2.79
CA TYR A 279 -11.27 7.50 4.24
C TYR A 279 -11.02 6.14 4.89
N GLY A 280 -11.67 5.08 4.40
CA GLY A 280 -11.59 3.74 4.98
C GLY A 280 -10.19 3.14 4.93
N GLY A 281 -9.51 3.25 3.78
CA GLY A 281 -8.15 2.73 3.59
C GLY A 281 -7.15 3.31 4.59
N PRO A 282 -6.93 4.64 4.61
CA PRO A 282 -6.01 5.27 5.55
C PRO A 282 -6.36 5.06 7.03
N VAL A 283 -7.65 4.99 7.39
CA VAL A 283 -8.07 4.69 8.77
C VAL A 283 -7.69 3.26 9.15
N PHE A 284 -7.86 2.29 8.25
CA PHE A 284 -7.44 0.91 8.46
C PHE A 284 -5.91 0.80 8.60
N ASP A 285 -5.16 1.45 7.71
CA ASP A 285 -3.69 1.44 7.73
C ASP A 285 -3.13 1.99 9.06
N VAL A 286 -3.75 3.06 9.58
CA VAL A 286 -3.34 3.65 10.85
C VAL A 286 -3.78 2.79 12.03
N LEU A 287 -5.06 2.41 12.14
CA LEU A 287 -5.53 1.71 13.34
C LEU A 287 -5.04 0.26 13.42
N VAL A 288 -5.04 -0.46 12.30
CA VAL A 288 -4.64 -1.87 12.23
C VAL A 288 -3.16 -1.98 11.89
N GLY A 289 -2.70 -1.36 10.81
CA GLY A 289 -1.32 -1.48 10.34
C GLY A 289 -0.32 -0.92 11.35
N LEU A 290 -0.44 0.35 11.71
CA LEU A 290 0.43 0.97 12.72
C LEU A 290 0.13 0.44 14.13
N GLY A 291 -1.14 0.19 14.49
CA GLY A 291 -1.51 -0.35 15.80
C GLY A 291 -0.92 -1.74 16.10
N VAL A 292 -1.05 -2.69 15.17
CA VAL A 292 -0.44 -4.03 15.31
C VAL A 292 1.09 -3.93 15.30
N SER A 293 1.66 -3.07 14.46
CA SER A 293 3.11 -2.85 14.41
C SER A 293 3.65 -2.31 15.76
N MET A 294 2.93 -1.37 16.38
CA MET A 294 3.24 -0.89 17.74
C MET A 294 3.10 -1.99 18.78
N LEU A 295 2.04 -2.81 18.70
CA LEU A 295 1.81 -3.91 19.63
C LEU A 295 2.96 -4.93 19.58
N LEU A 296 3.36 -5.35 18.37
CA LEU A 296 4.48 -6.26 18.16
C LEU A 296 5.81 -5.66 18.64
N SER A 297 6.04 -4.37 18.37
CA SER A 297 7.25 -3.67 18.80
C SER A 297 7.32 -3.56 20.33
N SER A 298 6.22 -3.20 20.99
CA SER A 298 6.12 -3.11 22.46
C SER A 298 6.22 -4.49 23.12
N TRP A 299 5.73 -5.55 22.48
CA TRP A 299 5.94 -6.92 22.95
C TRP A 299 7.42 -7.30 22.84
N ALA A 300 8.05 -7.14 21.68
CA ALA A 300 9.45 -7.50 21.47
C ALA A 300 10.41 -6.73 22.39
N ALA A 301 10.09 -5.47 22.73
CA ALA A 301 10.89 -4.62 23.63
C ALA A 301 10.60 -4.82 25.13
N HIS A 302 9.64 -5.67 25.51
CA HIS A 302 9.23 -5.86 26.90
C HIS A 302 10.42 -6.31 27.77
N PRO A 303 10.69 -5.67 28.93
CA PRO A 303 9.84 -4.72 29.68
C PRO A 303 10.13 -3.22 29.44
N ARG A 304 10.94 -2.83 28.45
CA ARG A 304 11.28 -1.42 28.20
C ARG A 304 10.21 -0.74 27.34
N PRO A 305 9.72 0.45 27.74
CA PRO A 305 8.78 1.20 26.90
C PRO A 305 9.49 1.74 25.65
N VAL A 306 8.87 1.56 24.49
CA VAL A 306 9.34 2.13 23.22
C VAL A 306 9.13 3.64 23.28
N ALA A 307 10.23 4.40 23.29
CA ALA A 307 10.19 5.85 23.29
C ALA A 307 9.99 6.35 21.86
N MET A 308 8.94 7.14 21.64
CA MET A 308 8.74 7.83 20.37
C MET A 308 9.44 9.19 20.41
N PRO A 309 10.36 9.47 19.48
CA PRO A 309 10.90 10.81 19.31
C PRO A 309 9.76 11.77 18.99
N ALA A 310 9.51 12.73 19.87
CA ALA A 310 8.56 13.81 19.62
C ALA A 310 9.20 14.81 18.64
N GLU A 311 9.16 14.49 17.35
CA GLU A 311 9.60 15.37 16.27
C GLU A 311 8.44 16.24 15.77
N ALA A 312 8.74 17.46 15.32
CA ALA A 312 7.72 18.42 14.91
C ALA A 312 6.98 18.00 13.62
N GLY A 313 7.63 17.25 12.71
CA GLY A 313 7.08 16.84 11.42
C GLY A 313 5.79 16.01 11.49
N PRO A 314 5.74 14.93 12.28
CA PRO A 314 4.51 14.15 12.50
C PRO A 314 3.35 14.98 13.06
N PHE A 315 3.62 15.89 14.01
CA PHE A 315 2.58 16.76 14.57
C PHE A 315 2.03 17.75 13.53
N GLN A 316 2.90 18.29 12.66
CA GLN A 316 2.48 19.14 11.55
C GLN A 316 1.58 18.37 10.58
N THR A 317 1.98 17.16 10.19
CA THR A 317 1.18 16.29 9.30
C THR A 317 -0.18 15.96 9.91
N LEU A 318 -0.21 15.61 11.20
CA LEU A 318 -1.45 15.36 11.94
C LEU A 318 -2.34 16.61 12.00
N GLY A 319 -1.76 17.79 12.17
CA GLY A 319 -2.49 19.06 12.17
C GLY A 319 -3.19 19.35 10.85
N PHE A 320 -2.51 19.15 9.71
CA PHE A 320 -3.11 19.31 8.38
C PHE A 320 -4.17 18.24 8.09
N ALA A 321 -3.93 16.99 8.50
CA ALA A 321 -4.93 15.94 8.40
C ALA A 321 -6.19 16.26 9.21
N ALA A 322 -6.04 16.73 10.45
CA ALA A 322 -7.15 17.16 11.30
C ALA A 322 -7.89 18.36 10.69
N ALA A 323 -7.17 19.33 10.11
CA ALA A 323 -7.79 20.46 9.40
C ALA A 323 -8.62 20.00 8.19
N GLY A 324 -8.12 19.02 7.42
CA GLY A 324 -8.86 18.42 6.31
C GLY A 324 -10.13 17.69 6.76
N ILE A 325 -10.05 16.91 7.84
CA ILE A 325 -11.22 16.23 8.42
C ILE A 325 -12.24 17.25 8.95
N CYS A 326 -11.79 18.27 9.69
CA CYS A 326 -12.66 19.34 10.18
C CYS A 326 -13.34 20.08 9.03
N TRP A 327 -12.61 20.40 7.95
CA TRP A 327 -13.17 21.00 6.75
C TRP A 327 -14.25 20.11 6.12
N ALA A 328 -13.97 18.82 5.98
CA ALA A 328 -14.92 17.85 5.43
C ALA A 328 -16.20 17.78 6.26
N VAL A 329 -16.10 17.65 7.58
CA VAL A 329 -17.24 17.62 8.50
C VAL A 329 -18.07 18.90 8.40
N VAL A 330 -17.44 20.08 8.42
CA VAL A 330 -18.14 21.37 8.35
C VAL A 330 -18.86 21.55 7.03
N VAL A 331 -18.20 21.24 5.90
CA VAL A 331 -18.81 21.41 4.56
C VAL A 331 -19.92 20.39 4.33
N MET A 332 -19.69 19.11 4.67
CA MET A 332 -20.71 18.08 4.51
C MET A 332 -21.93 18.33 5.40
N SER A 333 -21.72 18.76 6.65
CA SER A 333 -22.82 19.11 7.57
C SER A 333 -23.66 20.28 7.03
N ARG A 334 -23.02 21.30 6.44
CA ARG A 334 -23.73 22.46 5.87
C ARG A 334 -24.42 22.19 4.53
N ARG A 335 -24.03 21.14 3.81
CA ARG A 335 -24.52 20.80 2.47
C ARG A 335 -25.41 19.55 2.44
N GLY A 336 -25.89 19.09 3.60
CA GLY A 336 -26.79 17.95 3.70
C GLY A 336 -26.14 16.63 3.28
N MET A 337 -24.89 16.39 3.68
CA MET A 337 -24.11 15.16 3.44
C MET A 337 -23.84 14.84 1.96
N ARG A 338 -24.05 15.80 1.05
CA ARG A 338 -23.72 15.65 -0.37
C ARG A 338 -22.27 16.01 -0.65
N VAL A 339 -21.62 15.20 -1.48
CA VAL A 339 -20.28 15.47 -2.01
C VAL A 339 -20.40 16.56 -3.06
N ASP A 340 -19.79 17.72 -2.81
CA ASP A 340 -19.85 18.89 -3.69
C ASP A 340 -18.44 19.37 -4.05
N ARG A 341 -18.29 20.14 -5.13
CA ARG A 341 -17.01 20.67 -5.62
C ARG A 341 -16.29 21.52 -4.57
N THR A 342 -17.03 22.19 -3.69
CA THR A 342 -16.45 22.97 -2.57
C THR A 342 -15.67 22.10 -1.58
N LEU A 343 -16.14 20.86 -1.33
CA LEU A 343 -15.42 19.91 -0.48
C LEU A 343 -14.07 19.57 -1.11
N GLY A 344 -14.07 19.19 -2.38
CA GLY A 344 -12.87 18.84 -3.14
C GLY A 344 -11.86 19.99 -3.24
N PHE A 345 -12.32 21.20 -3.59
CA PHE A 345 -11.44 22.37 -3.69
C PHE A 345 -10.77 22.71 -2.35
N GLY A 346 -11.53 22.67 -1.24
CA GLY A 346 -10.96 22.96 0.07
C GLY A 346 -9.98 21.89 0.55
N LEU A 347 -10.28 20.60 0.34
CA LEU A 347 -9.33 19.51 0.65
C LEU A 347 -8.05 19.63 -0.19
N LEU A 348 -8.17 19.94 -1.49
CA LEU A 348 -7.02 20.16 -2.36
C LEU A 348 -6.20 21.38 -1.92
N ALA A 349 -6.84 22.48 -1.52
CA ALA A 349 -6.16 23.67 -1.04
C ALA A 349 -5.38 23.40 0.27
N ILE A 350 -5.97 22.67 1.22
CA ILE A 350 -5.31 22.26 2.47
C ILE A 350 -4.09 21.38 2.15
N TYR A 351 -4.25 20.43 1.23
CA TYR A 351 -3.18 19.54 0.80
C TYR A 351 -2.05 20.27 0.08
N LEU A 352 -2.36 21.19 -0.84
CA LEU A 352 -1.35 22.00 -1.52
C LEU A 352 -0.60 22.91 -0.55
N CYS A 353 -1.29 23.49 0.43
CA CYS A 353 -0.65 24.27 1.49
C CYS A 353 0.33 23.41 2.31
N PHE A 354 -0.10 22.22 2.74
CA PHE A 354 0.77 21.24 3.40
C PHE A 354 2.00 20.91 2.56
N LEU A 355 1.80 20.63 1.27
CA LEU A 355 2.86 20.28 0.34
C LEU A 355 3.87 21.43 0.17
N CYS A 356 3.39 22.66 -0.02
CA CYS A 356 4.24 23.84 -0.13
C CYS A 356 5.08 24.05 1.14
N ILE A 357 4.48 23.92 2.32
CA ILE A 357 5.21 24.09 3.58
C ILE A 357 6.24 22.97 3.74
N ASN A 358 5.86 21.72 3.53
CA ASN A 358 6.77 20.57 3.64
C ASN A 358 7.96 20.72 2.68
N ILE A 359 7.71 21.03 1.41
CA ILE A 359 8.75 21.27 0.41
C ILE A 359 9.63 22.47 0.79
N SER A 360 9.05 23.56 1.31
CA SER A 360 9.83 24.75 1.72
C SER A 360 10.75 24.47 2.91
N GLN A 361 10.30 23.64 3.86
CA GLN A 361 11.11 23.20 5.00
C GLN A 361 12.21 22.23 4.54
N ALA A 362 11.89 21.38 3.56
CA ALA A 362 12.80 20.40 3.01
C ALA A 362 13.93 21.03 2.15
N LEU A 363 13.67 22.18 1.54
CA LEU A 363 14.63 22.98 0.75
C LEU A 363 15.34 24.08 1.56
N GLY A 364 14.95 24.29 2.83
CA GLY A 364 15.58 25.28 3.70
C GLY A 364 17.04 24.92 4.01
N PRO A 365 17.95 25.89 4.19
CA PRO A 365 19.33 25.60 4.52
C PRO A 365 19.40 24.87 5.87
N VAL A 366 19.99 23.66 5.84
CA VAL A 366 20.29 22.79 6.98
C VAL A 366 21.21 23.48 7.99
#